data_AF-A0A1H8JEA3-F1
#
_entry.id   AF-A0A1H8JEA3-F1
#
_cell.length_a   1.000
_cell.length_b   1.000
_cell.length_c   1.000
_cell.angle_alpha   90.00
_cell.angle_beta   90.00
_cell.angle_gamma   90.00
#
_symmetry.space_group_name_H-M   'P 1'
#
loop_
_entity.id
_entity.type
_entity.pdbx_description
1 polymer ?
#
loop_
_entity_poly.entity_id
_entity_poly.type
_entity_poly.pdbx_seq_one_letter_code
_entity_poly.pdbx_strand_id
1 'polypeptide(L)'
;MRGQKDELAERRFAKLVDQIKAMMAAGLRPEYRGFYGQLILNQDAVTELGELADVRRAARAAGRRLGWHVRTHAADNGTLFVIDDRDPPQEIRELADRRAAEAVSAVISHAQAEARMLSTSRLTTSHNRPGRPGADL
;
A
#
# COMPACT_ATOMS: atom_id res chain seq x y z
N MET A 1 -42.60 -13.93 -1.01
CA MET A 1 -41.80 -14.34 0.17
C MET A 1 -40.37 -14.52 -0.28
N ARG A 2 -39.40 -13.72 0.22
CA ARG A 2 -37.97 -14.04 0.05
C ARG A 2 -37.69 -15.29 0.89
N GLY A 3 -36.97 -16.26 0.32
CA GLY A 3 -36.70 -17.52 1.01
C GLY A 3 -35.60 -17.36 2.07
N GLN A 4 -35.52 -18.29 3.03
CA GLN A 4 -34.45 -18.31 4.06
C GLN A 4 -33.04 -18.29 3.45
N LYS A 5 -32.87 -18.84 2.25
CA LYS A 5 -31.61 -18.83 1.49
C LYS A 5 -31.20 -17.42 1.05
N ASP A 6 -32.17 -16.58 0.68
CA ASP A 6 -31.93 -15.20 0.25
C ASP A 6 -31.53 -14.34 1.45
N GLU A 7 -32.20 -14.52 2.60
CA GLU A 7 -31.84 -13.83 3.84
C GLU A 7 -30.42 -14.19 4.32
N LEU A 8 -30.04 -15.47 4.22
CA LEU A 8 -28.69 -15.89 4.59
C LEU A 8 -27.63 -15.29 3.66
N ALA A 9 -27.89 -15.23 2.35
CA ALA A 9 -27.00 -14.60 1.38
C ALA A 9 -26.85 -13.09 1.65
N GLU A 10 -27.96 -12.42 1.96
CA GLU A 10 -27.97 -10.98 2.30
C GLU A 10 -27.16 -10.70 3.57
N ARG A 11 -27.31 -11.52 4.61
CA ARG A 11 -26.52 -11.41 5.85
C ARG A 11 -25.04 -11.65 5.62
N ARG A 12 -24.67 -12.64 4.80
CA ARG A 12 -23.26 -12.91 4.44
C ARG A 12 -22.64 -11.73 3.70
N PHE A 13 -23.36 -11.18 2.73
CA PHE A 13 -22.91 -10.00 2.01
C PHE A 13 -22.74 -8.79 2.93
N ALA A 14 -23.71 -8.53 3.82
CA ALA A 14 -23.61 -7.44 4.79
C ALA A 14 -22.36 -7.59 5.69
N LYS A 15 -22.08 -8.80 6.18
CA LYS A 15 -20.87 -9.07 6.96
C LYS A 15 -19.58 -8.81 6.18
N LEU A 16 -19.53 -9.21 4.90
CA LEU A 16 -18.38 -8.92 4.02
C LEU A 16 -18.19 -7.42 3.83
N VAL A 17 -19.28 -6.68 3.63
CA VAL A 17 -19.24 -5.21 3.53
C VAL A 17 -18.66 -4.59 4.81
N ASP A 18 -19.09 -5.05 5.98
CA ASP A 18 -18.61 -4.50 7.26
C ASP A 18 -17.14 -4.83 7.51
N GLN A 19 -16.70 -6.05 7.17
CA GLN A 19 -15.30 -6.44 7.23
C GLN A 19 -14.42 -5.59 6.31
N ILE A 20 -14.82 -5.41 5.05
CA ILE A 20 -14.07 -4.57 4.10
C ILE A 20 -14.08 -3.11 4.54
N LYS A 21 -15.20 -2.60 5.04
CA LYS A 21 -15.28 -1.24 5.58
C LYS A 21 -14.28 -1.02 6.72
N ALA A 22 -14.14 -1.99 7.63
CA ALA A 22 -13.18 -1.91 8.73
C ALA A 22 -11.74 -1.86 8.22
N MET A 23 -11.39 -2.69 7.23
CA MET A 23 -10.05 -2.67 6.61
C MET A 23 -9.78 -1.34 5.88
N MET A 24 -10.75 -0.82 5.12
CA MET A 24 -10.64 0.48 4.45
C MET A 24 -10.45 1.62 5.44
N ALA A 25 -11.19 1.61 6.55
CA ALA A 25 -11.09 2.64 7.59
C ALA A 25 -9.75 2.57 8.34
N ALA A 26 -9.21 1.38 8.57
CA ALA A 26 -7.92 1.19 9.24
C ALA A 26 -6.73 1.75 8.43
N GLY A 27 -6.85 1.78 7.10
CA GLY A 27 -5.83 2.35 6.22
C GLY A 27 -5.85 3.88 6.11
N LEU A 28 -6.84 4.55 6.71
CA LEU A 28 -6.95 6.01 6.63
C LEU A 28 -5.93 6.70 7.54
N ARG A 29 -5.25 7.70 6.96
CA ARG A 29 -4.41 8.62 7.71
C ARG A 29 -5.28 9.74 8.30
N PRO A 30 -5.33 9.90 9.64
CA PRO A 30 -6.16 10.92 10.28
C PRO A 30 -5.89 12.34 9.76
N GLU A 31 -4.63 12.66 9.47
CA GLU A 31 -4.21 13.97 8.95
C GLU A 31 -4.81 14.32 7.58
N TYR A 32 -5.24 13.31 6.81
CA TYR A 32 -5.91 13.52 5.52
C TYR A 32 -7.43 13.65 5.65
N ARG A 33 -7.96 13.67 6.88
CA ARG A 33 -9.39 13.87 7.17
C ARG A 33 -10.32 12.98 6.35
N GLY A 34 -9.87 11.74 6.10
CA GLY A 34 -10.63 10.73 5.38
C GLY A 34 -10.49 10.75 3.85
N PHE A 35 -9.62 11.59 3.26
CA PHE A 35 -9.24 11.55 1.84
C PHE A 35 -8.02 10.64 1.60
N TYR A 36 -7.73 10.38 0.32
CA TYR A 36 -6.62 9.52 -0.12
C TYR A 36 -6.66 8.10 0.47
N GLY A 37 -7.87 7.61 0.75
CA GLY A 37 -8.07 6.25 1.23
C GLY A 37 -7.76 5.22 0.15
N GLN A 38 -7.08 4.15 0.55
CA GLN A 38 -6.81 3.00 -0.32
C GLN A 38 -6.87 1.69 0.47
N LEU A 39 -7.26 0.62 -0.22
CA LEU A 39 -7.14 -0.75 0.24
C LEU A 39 -6.56 -1.58 -0.91
N ILE A 40 -5.49 -2.33 -0.62
CA ILE A 40 -4.83 -3.23 -1.57
C ILE A 40 -4.97 -4.64 -1.00
N LEU A 41 -5.58 -5.53 -1.76
CA LEU A 41 -5.77 -6.93 -1.40
C LEU A 41 -4.99 -7.78 -2.41
N ASN A 42 -4.06 -8.59 -1.94
CA ASN A 42 -3.39 -9.57 -2.81
C ASN A 42 -4.35 -10.70 -3.21
N GLN A 43 -3.93 -11.57 -4.12
CA GLN A 43 -4.75 -12.68 -4.61
C GLN A 43 -5.28 -13.58 -3.48
N ASP A 44 -4.42 -13.88 -2.49
CA ASP A 44 -4.80 -14.73 -1.35
C ASP A 44 -5.90 -14.07 -0.52
N ALA A 45 -5.73 -12.79 -0.16
CA ALA A 45 -6.73 -12.04 0.59
C ALA A 45 -8.05 -11.90 -0.17
N VAL A 46 -8.01 -11.73 -1.50
CA VAL A 46 -9.23 -11.74 -2.32
C VAL A 46 -9.92 -13.10 -2.20
N THR A 47 -9.19 -14.20 -2.39
CA THR A 47 -9.71 -15.58 -2.33
C THR A 47 -10.31 -15.91 -0.96
N GLU A 48 -9.67 -15.49 0.12
CA GLU A 48 -10.17 -15.68 1.49
C GLU A 48 -11.49 -14.93 1.75
N LEU A 49 -11.64 -13.74 1.15
CA LEU A 49 -12.86 -12.93 1.26
C LEU A 49 -13.99 -13.41 0.34
N GLY A 50 -13.65 -14.19 -0.68
CA GLY A 50 -14.58 -14.84 -1.61
C GLY A 50 -14.28 -14.51 -3.07
N GLU A 51 -15.31 -14.51 -3.90
CA GLU A 51 -15.16 -14.25 -5.34
C GLU A 51 -14.81 -12.79 -5.61
N LEU A 52 -13.89 -12.54 -6.54
CA LEU A 52 -13.44 -11.18 -6.90
C LEU A 52 -14.61 -10.22 -7.19
N ALA A 53 -15.64 -10.69 -7.88
CA ALA A 53 -16.83 -9.89 -8.19
C ALA A 53 -17.58 -9.44 -6.93
N ASP A 54 -17.71 -10.34 -5.94
CA ASP A 54 -18.36 -10.07 -4.67
C ASP A 54 -17.53 -9.15 -3.80
N VAL A 55 -16.22 -9.36 -3.73
CA VAL A 55 -15.28 -8.48 -3.03
C VAL A 55 -15.33 -7.07 -3.62
N ARG A 56 -15.32 -6.93 -4.95
CA ARG A 56 -15.45 -5.62 -5.62
C ARG A 56 -16.79 -4.95 -5.34
N ARG A 57 -17.88 -5.72 -5.31
CA ARG A 57 -19.22 -5.21 -5.00
C ARG A 57 -19.30 -4.74 -3.55
N ALA A 58 -18.75 -5.52 -2.62
CA ALA A 58 -18.71 -5.21 -1.21
C ALA A 58 -17.81 -4.01 -0.91
N ALA A 59 -16.64 -3.91 -1.55
CA ALA A 59 -15.73 -2.75 -1.45
C ALA A 59 -16.41 -1.44 -1.89
N ARG A 60 -17.16 -1.45 -3.00
CA ARG A 60 -17.92 -0.27 -3.43
C ARG A 60 -19.04 0.09 -2.45
N ALA A 61 -19.72 -0.91 -1.87
CA ALA A 61 -20.74 -0.66 -0.84
C ALA A 61 -20.14 -0.10 0.45
N ALA A 62 -19.00 -0.65 0.88
CA ALA A 62 -18.26 -0.20 2.04
C ALA A 62 -17.77 1.24 1.86
N GLY A 63 -17.14 1.56 0.73
CA GLY A 63 -16.67 2.91 0.46
C GLY A 63 -17.80 3.95 0.36
N ARG A 64 -18.97 3.60 -0.20
CA ARG A 64 -20.15 4.49 -0.12
C ARG A 64 -20.53 4.82 1.33
N ARG A 65 -20.45 3.85 2.24
CA ARG A 65 -20.70 4.08 3.69
C ARG A 65 -19.61 4.92 4.36
N LEU A 66 -18.43 5.05 3.75
CA LEU A 66 -17.34 5.94 4.17
C LEU A 66 -17.36 7.29 3.44
N GLY A 67 -18.31 7.51 2.53
CA GLY A 67 -18.37 8.71 1.70
C GLY A 67 -17.31 8.76 0.59
N TRP A 68 -16.65 7.64 0.26
CA TRP A 68 -15.65 7.54 -0.80
C TRP A 68 -16.28 7.47 -2.19
N HIS A 69 -15.58 8.01 -3.18
CA HIS A 69 -15.84 7.72 -4.58
C HIS A 69 -14.97 6.54 -5.02
N VAL A 70 -15.49 5.31 -4.91
CA VAL A 70 -14.65 4.11 -5.06
C VAL A 70 -14.36 3.78 -6.52
N ARG A 71 -13.07 3.75 -6.87
CA ARG A 71 -12.54 3.10 -8.07
C ARG A 71 -11.88 1.78 -7.69
N THR A 72 -12.08 0.74 -8.51
CA THR A 72 -11.45 -0.58 -8.28
C THR A 72 -10.71 -1.04 -9.52
N HIS A 73 -9.48 -1.53 -9.37
CA HIS A 73 -8.68 -2.12 -10.45
C HIS A 73 -8.13 -3.47 -9.99
N ALA A 74 -8.25 -4.51 -10.82
CA ALA A 74 -7.62 -5.79 -10.57
C ALA A 74 -6.44 -5.93 -11.53
N ALA A 75 -5.25 -6.16 -10.98
CA ALA A 75 -4.05 -6.42 -11.76
C ALA A 75 -3.98 -7.91 -12.15
N ASP A 76 -3.16 -8.22 -13.16
CA ASP A 76 -3.01 -9.57 -13.71
C ASP A 76 -2.50 -10.60 -12.68
N ASN A 77 -1.79 -10.14 -11.65
CA ASN A 77 -1.32 -10.97 -10.54
C ASN A 77 -2.39 -11.25 -9.47
N GLY A 78 -3.66 -10.95 -9.75
CA GLY A 78 -4.78 -11.15 -8.82
C GLY A 78 -4.90 -10.10 -7.72
N THR A 79 -4.05 -9.06 -7.72
CA THR A 79 -4.14 -7.97 -6.73
C THR A 79 -5.31 -7.05 -7.05
N LEU A 80 -6.18 -6.82 -6.07
CA LEU A 80 -7.27 -5.86 -6.15
C LEU A 80 -6.90 -4.56 -5.44
N PHE A 81 -6.93 -3.47 -6.21
CA PHE A 81 -6.83 -2.10 -5.72
C PHE A 81 -8.22 -1.51 -5.55
N VAL A 82 -8.48 -0.88 -4.41
CA VAL A 82 -9.68 -0.12 -4.08
C VAL A 82 -9.22 1.27 -3.63
N ILE A 83 -9.61 2.30 -4.37
CA ILE A 83 -9.07 3.66 -4.20
C ILE A 83 -10.23 4.64 -4.05
N ASP A 84 -10.10 5.59 -3.13
CA ASP A 84 -10.94 6.80 -3.10
C ASP A 84 -10.49 7.79 -4.16
N ASP A 85 -11.36 8.02 -5.14
CA ASP A 85 -11.11 8.83 -6.33
C ASP A 85 -11.78 10.22 -6.22
N ARG A 86 -12.07 10.66 -4.99
CA ARG A 86 -12.52 12.03 -4.73
C ARG A 86 -11.36 13.00 -4.90
N ASP A 87 -11.66 14.16 -5.49
CA ASP A 87 -10.71 15.27 -5.52
C ASP A 87 -10.64 15.92 -4.12
N PRO A 88 -9.46 15.95 -3.48
CA PRO A 88 -9.33 16.48 -2.13
C PRO A 88 -9.22 18.01 -2.14
N PRO A 89 -9.64 18.67 -1.05
CA PRO A 89 -9.39 20.10 -0.83
C PRO A 89 -7.90 20.43 -0.97
N GLN A 90 -7.60 21.65 -1.45
CA GLN A 90 -6.23 22.08 -1.77
C GLN A 90 -5.27 21.87 -0.59
N GLU A 91 -5.67 22.23 0.63
CA GLU A 91 -4.85 22.05 1.84
C GLU A 91 -4.47 20.59 2.13
N ILE A 92 -5.35 19.62 1.81
CA ILE A 92 -5.06 18.19 1.94
C ILE A 92 -4.14 17.71 0.82
N ARG A 93 -4.31 18.24 -0.38
CA ARG A 93 -3.42 17.96 -1.52
C ARG A 93 -2.00 18.43 -1.24
N GLU A 94 -1.83 19.67 -0.83
CA GLU A 94 -0.53 20.25 -0.48
C GLU A 94 0.15 19.49 0.67
N LEU A 95 -0.63 19.05 1.67
CA LEU A 95 -0.12 18.18 2.73
C LEU A 95 0.35 16.84 2.18
N ALA A 96 -0.44 16.19 1.32
CA ALA A 96 -0.07 14.91 0.72
C ALA A 96 1.16 15.03 -0.19
N ASP A 97 1.25 16.08 -1.00
CA ASP A 97 2.38 16.36 -1.88
C ASP A 97 3.68 16.55 -1.08
N ARG A 98 3.60 17.30 0.04
CA ARG A 98 4.74 17.46 0.95
C ARG A 98 5.17 16.13 1.55
N ARG A 99 4.23 15.31 2.01
CA ARG A 99 4.52 13.97 2.55
C ARG A 99 5.14 13.05 1.51
N ALA A 100 4.67 13.11 0.27
CA ALA A 100 5.25 12.36 -0.84
C ALA A 100 6.69 12.81 -1.12
N ALA A 101 6.94 14.12 -1.17
CA ALA A 101 8.29 14.68 -1.35
C ALA A 101 9.24 14.26 -0.21
N GLU A 102 8.78 14.32 1.04
CA GLU A 102 9.54 13.86 2.22
C GLU A 102 9.90 12.37 2.10
N ALA A 103 8.94 11.52 1.75
CA ALA A 103 9.16 10.08 1.61
C ALA A 103 10.18 9.75 0.51
N VAL A 104 10.05 10.38 -0.66
CA VAL A 104 11.00 10.20 -1.78
C VAL A 104 12.41 10.67 -1.37
N SER A 105 12.51 11.83 -0.73
CA SER A 105 13.77 12.37 -0.25
C SER A 105 14.46 11.42 0.75
N ALA A 106 13.69 10.81 1.66
CA ALA A 106 14.20 9.83 2.60
C ALA A 106 14.79 8.59 1.90
N VAL A 107 14.09 8.06 0.89
CA VAL A 107 14.58 6.90 0.10
C VAL A 107 15.88 7.24 -0.63
N ILE A 108 15.94 8.38 -1.30
CA ILE A 108 17.15 8.82 -2.02
C ILE A 108 18.32 9.00 -1.06
N SER A 109 18.07 9.65 0.09
CA SER A 109 19.10 9.89 1.10
C SER A 109 19.63 8.59 1.69
N HIS A 110 18.75 7.62 1.93
CA HIS A 110 19.14 6.30 2.41
C HIS A 110 20.03 5.57 1.41
N ALA A 111 19.63 5.51 0.13
CA ALA A 111 20.42 4.88 -0.92
C ALA A 111 21.80 5.54 -1.10
N GLN A 112 21.89 6.88 -0.98
CA GLN A 112 23.16 7.60 -1.03
C GLN A 112 24.05 7.29 0.17
N ALA A 113 23.47 7.15 1.37
CA ALA A 113 24.20 6.78 2.57
C ALA A 113 24.78 5.36 2.45
N GLU A 114 23.98 4.39 1.99
CA GLU A 114 24.43 3.02 1.72
C GLU A 114 25.56 2.98 0.68
N ALA A 115 25.43 3.71 -0.42
CA ALA A 115 26.47 3.80 -1.44
C ALA A 115 27.79 4.36 -0.88
N ARG A 116 27.73 5.40 -0.03
CA ARG A 116 28.91 5.96 0.64
C ARG A 116 29.57 4.92 1.56
N MET A 117 28.80 4.19 2.36
CA MET A 117 29.33 3.15 3.26
C MET A 117 30.03 2.02 2.49
N LEU A 118 29.46 1.59 1.36
CA LEU A 118 30.06 0.57 0.50
C LEU A 118 31.37 1.06 -0.12
N SER A 119 31.42 2.32 -0.57
CA SER A 119 32.65 2.92 -1.13
C SER A 119 33.76 3.06 -0.09
N THR A 120 33.45 3.50 1.14
CA THR A 120 34.47 3.62 2.21
C THR A 120 34.96 2.25 2.67
N SER A 121 34.09 1.24 2.73
CA SER A 121 34.46 -0.13 3.11
C SER A 121 35.37 -0.81 2.08
N ARG A 122 35.20 -0.52 0.78
CA ARG A 122 36.12 -1.01 -0.27
C ARG A 122 37.50 -0.36 -0.20
N LEU A 123 37.58 0.91 0.18
CA LEU A 123 38.84 1.64 0.34
C LEU A 123 39.68 1.10 1.50
N THR A 124 39.05 0.69 2.60
CA THR A 124 39.77 0.11 3.76
C THR A 124 40.36 -1.28 3.48
N THR A 125 39.72 -2.10 2.65
CA THR A 125 40.20 -3.45 2.32
C THR A 125 41.37 -3.44 1.32
N SER A 126 41.53 -2.37 0.53
CA SER A 126 42.57 -2.28 -0.49
C SER A 126 43.96 -1.85 0.05
N HIS A 127 44.09 -1.55 1.34
CA HIS A 127 45.32 -0.99 1.93
C HIS A 127 46.22 -1.98 2.67
N ASN A 128 46.04 -3.29 2.48
CA ASN A 128 46.94 -4.30 3.05
C ASN A 128 47.53 -5.21 1.96
N ARG A 129 48.34 -4.64 1.07
CA ARG A 129 49.29 -5.40 0.25
C ARG A 129 50.62 -5.40 1.00
N PRO A 130 51.05 -6.50 1.64
CA PRO A 130 52.37 -6.55 2.25
C PRO A 130 53.41 -6.37 1.14
N GLY A 131 54.27 -5.36 1.30
CA GLY A 131 55.36 -5.08 0.39
C GLY A 131 56.25 -6.31 0.25
N ARG A 132 56.54 -6.71 -0.99
CA ARG A 132 57.61 -7.66 -1.29
C ARG A 132 58.92 -7.05 -0.77
N PRO A 133 59.69 -7.72 0.09
CA PRO A 133 61.07 -7.34 0.33
C PRO A 133 61.87 -7.60 -0.95
N GLY A 134 62.71 -6.62 -1.30
CA GLY A 134 63.60 -6.66 -2.45
C GLY A 134 64.52 -7.87 -2.42
N ALA A 135 64.84 -8.31 -3.63
CA ALA A 135 65.99 -9.15 -3.90
C ALA A 135 67.25 -8.40 -3.49
N ASP A 136 68.11 -9.06 -2.73
CA ASP A 136 69.55 -8.80 -2.75
C ASP A 136 70.29 -10.14 -2.55
N LEU A 137 71.27 -10.31 -3.45
CA LEU A 137 72.31 -11.35 -3.61
C LEU A 137 71.93 -12.63 -4.37
#